data_AF-A0A0P7Y3M8-F1
#
_entry.id   AF-A0A0P7Y3M8-F1
#
_cell.length_a   1.000
_cell.length_b   1.000
_cell.length_c   1.000
_cell.angle_alpha   90.00
_cell.angle_beta   90.00
_cell.angle_gamma   90.00
#
_symmetry.space_group_name_H-M   'P 1'
#
loop_
_entity.id
_entity.type
_entity.pdbx_description
1 polymer ?
#
loop_
_entity_poly.entity_id
_entity_poly.type
_entity_poly.pdbx_seq_one_letter_code
_entity_poly.pdbx_strand_id
1 'polypeptide(L)'
;MKKTRYGILGAAAAALIFAFASGPAMAQDEDFGGLPPGEGQELVFYSCQGCHSLAIVESSNFSRRVWDEILDWMVDSQGMAPLPDDMRATVMDYLVEHYGYED
;
A
#
# COMPACT_ATOMS: atom_id res chain seq x y z
N MET A 1 16.20 53.06 15.14
CA MET A 1 16.06 54.34 14.38
C MET A 1 16.03 53.94 12.92
N LYS A 2 15.05 54.19 12.04
CA LYS A 2 14.00 55.21 11.93
C LYS A 2 12.77 54.54 11.29
N LYS A 3 11.57 54.82 11.82
CA LYS A 3 10.29 54.45 11.22
C LYS A 3 9.96 55.47 10.13
N THR A 4 9.63 55.02 8.92
CA THR A 4 9.05 55.89 7.87
C THR A 4 7.66 55.41 7.54
N ARG A 5 6.68 56.31 7.69
CA ARG A 5 5.25 56.12 7.43
C ARG A 5 4.93 56.78 6.09
N TYR A 6 4.37 56.06 5.12
CA TYR A 6 3.62 56.56 3.95
C TYR A 6 2.98 55.30 3.33
N GLY A 7 1.72 55.21 2.96
CA GLY A 7 0.58 56.11 2.94
C GLY A 7 -0.61 55.25 2.51
N ILE A 8 -1.76 55.49 3.13
CA ILE A 8 -3.04 54.87 2.76
C ILE A 8 -3.44 55.44 1.39
N LEU A 9 -3.82 54.57 0.44
CA LEU A 9 -4.86 54.75 -0.59
C LEU A 9 -4.57 53.80 -1.76
N GLY A 10 -5.36 52.73 -1.89
CA GLY A 10 -5.23 51.83 -3.02
C GLY A 10 -6.19 50.65 -2.98
N ALA A 11 -7.36 50.87 -3.55
CA ALA A 11 -8.24 49.90 -4.20
C ALA A 11 -8.78 48.71 -3.37
N ALA A 12 -10.08 48.79 -3.11
CA ALA A 12 -11.09 47.74 -3.26
C ALA A 12 -10.65 46.30 -2.92
N ALA A 13 -11.23 45.80 -1.83
CA ALA A 13 -11.27 44.39 -1.46
C ALA A 13 -11.70 43.52 -2.65
N ALA A 14 -10.76 42.76 -3.22
CA ALA A 14 -11.06 41.53 -3.93
C ALA A 14 -10.73 40.38 -2.97
N ALA A 15 -11.66 40.08 -2.07
CA ALA A 15 -11.64 38.83 -1.32
C ALA A 15 -11.87 37.70 -2.34
N LEU A 16 -10.77 37.14 -2.86
CA LEU A 16 -10.79 35.89 -3.62
C LEU A 16 -11.14 34.77 -2.65
N ILE A 17 -12.44 34.51 -2.53
CA ILE A 17 -12.95 33.31 -1.86
C ILE A 17 -12.54 32.13 -2.73
N PHE A 18 -11.38 31.54 -2.45
CA PHE A 18 -11.07 30.18 -2.90
C PHE A 18 -11.96 29.23 -2.09
N ALA A 19 -13.17 29.00 -2.58
CA ALA A 19 -13.99 27.89 -2.12
C ALA A 19 -13.33 26.60 -2.61
N PHE A 20 -12.47 26.00 -1.78
CA PHE A 20 -12.06 24.61 -1.95
C PHE A 20 -13.31 23.74 -1.72
N ALA A 21 -14.03 23.43 -2.79
CA ALA A 21 -15.07 22.42 -2.78
C ALA A 21 -14.42 21.08 -2.44
N SER A 22 -14.55 20.66 -1.19
CA SER A 22 -14.25 19.29 -0.77
C SER A 22 -15.33 18.39 -1.38
N GLY A 23 -15.07 17.90 -2.59
CA GLY A 23 -15.89 16.84 -3.19
C GLY A 23 -15.78 15.56 -2.36
N PRO A 24 -16.74 14.62 -2.50
CA PRO A 24 -16.63 13.34 -1.83
C PRO A 24 -15.33 12.66 -2.28
N ALA A 25 -14.51 12.23 -1.31
CA ALA A 25 -13.42 11.31 -1.58
C ALA A 25 -14.06 10.01 -2.09
N MET A 26 -14.06 9.82 -3.41
CA MET A 26 -14.34 8.50 -3.96
C MET A 26 -13.16 7.62 -3.55
N ALA A 27 -13.43 6.61 -2.73
CA ALA A 27 -12.51 5.49 -2.59
C ALA A 27 -12.27 4.97 -4.01
N GLN A 28 -11.03 5.05 -4.47
CA GLN A 28 -10.67 4.43 -5.73
C GLN A 28 -10.70 2.94 -5.44
N ASP A 29 -11.49 2.17 -6.19
CA ASP A 29 -11.38 0.72 -6.14
C ASP A 29 -9.97 0.38 -6.65
N GLU A 30 -9.04 0.20 -5.72
CA GLU A 30 -7.65 -0.11 -6.03
C GLU A 30 -7.60 -1.51 -6.65
N ASP A 31 -7.08 -1.58 -7.88
CA ASP A 31 -6.85 -2.85 -8.55
C ASP A 31 -5.56 -3.47 -8.00
N PHE A 32 -5.69 -4.34 -6.99
CA PHE A 32 -4.60 -5.13 -6.42
C PHE A 32 -4.18 -6.30 -7.33
N GLY A 33 -4.07 -6.05 -8.64
CA GLY A 33 -3.61 -7.01 -9.62
C GLY A 33 -4.48 -8.26 -9.72
N GLY A 34 -5.77 -8.16 -9.42
CA GLY A 34 -6.70 -9.31 -9.43
C GLY A 34 -6.60 -10.26 -8.24
N LEU A 35 -5.81 -9.93 -7.21
CA LEU A 35 -5.79 -10.69 -5.95
C LEU A 35 -7.19 -10.72 -5.30
N PRO A 36 -7.65 -11.84 -4.71
CA PRO A 36 -8.92 -11.91 -3.98
C PRO A 36 -9.06 -10.82 -2.90
N PRO A 37 -10.23 -10.18 -2.74
CA PRO A 37 -10.42 -9.19 -1.69
C PRO A 37 -10.32 -9.84 -0.31
N GLY A 38 -9.57 -9.23 0.61
CA GLY A 38 -9.36 -9.76 1.96
C GLY A 38 -8.34 -8.99 2.80
N GLU A 39 -8.30 -9.25 4.10
CA GLU A 39 -7.28 -8.72 4.99
C GLU A 39 -5.89 -9.20 4.56
N GLY A 40 -4.97 -8.27 4.31
CA GLY A 40 -3.63 -8.60 3.81
C GLY A 40 -3.45 -8.52 2.30
N GLN A 41 -4.52 -8.31 1.52
CA GLN A 41 -4.46 -8.17 0.05
C GLN A 41 -3.44 -7.10 -0.40
N GLU A 42 -3.54 -5.89 0.16
CA GLU A 42 -2.64 -4.78 -0.16
C GLU A 42 -1.19 -5.11 0.22
N LEU A 43 -0.97 -5.74 1.38
CA LEU A 43 0.36 -6.12 1.85
C LEU A 43 0.99 -7.15 0.91
N VAL A 44 0.24 -8.16 0.48
CA VAL A 44 0.70 -9.16 -0.49
C VAL A 44 0.97 -8.53 -1.85
N PHE A 45 0.08 -7.66 -2.32
CA PHE A 45 0.27 -6.93 -3.57
C PHE A 45 1.63 -6.21 -3.60
N TYR A 46 1.89 -5.35 -2.61
CA TYR A 46 3.13 -4.58 -2.59
C TYR A 46 4.38 -5.41 -2.24
N SER A 47 4.25 -6.44 -1.41
CA SER A 47 5.40 -7.27 -1.00
C SER A 47 5.83 -8.26 -2.08
N CYS A 48 4.88 -8.85 -2.82
CA CYS A 48 5.15 -9.96 -3.73
C CYS A 48 5.33 -9.53 -5.19
N GLN A 49 4.84 -8.35 -5.60
CA GLN A 49 5.00 -7.88 -6.98
C GLN A 49 6.35 -7.23 -7.27
N GLY A 50 7.15 -6.94 -6.23
CA GLY A 50 8.36 -6.12 -6.35
C GLY A 50 9.47 -6.73 -7.22
N CYS A 51 9.51 -8.05 -7.34
CA CYS A 51 10.58 -8.76 -8.07
C CYS A 51 10.07 -9.67 -9.20
N HIS A 52 8.80 -10.07 -9.18
CA HIS A 52 8.18 -10.93 -10.20
C HIS A 52 6.67 -10.68 -10.26
N SER A 53 6.00 -11.25 -11.26
CA SER A 53 4.55 -11.17 -11.39
C SER A 53 3.83 -11.90 -10.27
N LEU A 54 2.65 -11.38 -9.87
CA LEU A 54 1.72 -12.04 -8.95
C LEU A 54 1.10 -13.32 -9.54
N ALA A 55 1.19 -13.55 -10.85
CA ALA A 55 0.76 -14.80 -11.47
C ALA A 55 1.46 -16.04 -10.89
N ILE A 56 2.67 -15.89 -10.32
CA ILE A 56 3.36 -16.98 -9.61
C ILE A 56 2.62 -17.31 -8.30
N VAL A 57 2.16 -16.29 -7.57
CA VAL A 57 1.36 -16.47 -6.35
C VAL A 57 0.02 -17.11 -6.69
N GLU A 58 -0.66 -16.61 -7.74
CA GLU A 58 -1.95 -17.14 -8.20
C GLU A 58 -1.90 -18.61 -8.63
N SER A 59 -0.76 -19.05 -9.17
CA SER A 59 -0.55 -20.45 -9.59
C SER A 59 0.01 -21.35 -8.49
N SER A 60 0.28 -20.79 -7.31
CA SER A 60 0.77 -21.53 -6.15
C SER A 60 -0.36 -22.19 -5.38
N ASN A 61 -0.05 -23.30 -4.73
CA ASN A 61 -0.93 -23.96 -3.77
C ASN A 61 -0.08 -24.72 -2.75
N PHE A 62 0.30 -24.02 -1.70
CA PHE A 62 1.26 -24.50 -0.71
C PHE A 62 0.65 -24.52 0.69
N SER A 63 1.08 -25.45 1.54
CA SER A 63 0.73 -25.38 2.94
C SER A 63 1.39 -24.19 3.62
N ARG A 64 0.89 -23.81 4.80
CA ARG A 64 1.49 -22.74 5.61
C ARG A 64 2.99 -22.92 5.81
N ARG A 65 3.44 -24.14 6.10
CA ARG A 65 4.87 -24.45 6.29
C ARG A 65 5.67 -24.22 5.01
N VAL A 66 5.15 -24.61 3.85
CA VAL A 66 5.87 -24.43 2.59
C VAL A 66 5.91 -22.96 2.18
N TRP A 67 4.84 -22.19 2.42
CA TRP A 67 4.85 -20.74 2.22
C TRP A 67 5.89 -20.04 3.11
N ASP A 68 6.00 -20.45 4.38
CA ASP A 68 7.00 -19.97 5.34
C ASP A 68 8.42 -20.20 4.81
N GLU A 69 8.72 -21.43 4.36
CA GLU A 69 10.00 -21.81 3.75
C GLU A 69 10.30 -20.99 2.48
N ILE A 70 9.30 -20.68 1.66
CA ILE A 70 9.46 -19.87 0.44
C ILE A 70 9.80 -18.41 0.78
N LEU A 71 9.10 -17.80 1.74
CA LEU A 71 9.40 -16.43 2.14
C LEU A 71 10.81 -16.31 2.74
N ASP A 72 11.22 -17.28 3.54
CA ASP A 72 12.59 -17.34 4.08
C ASP A 72 13.62 -17.45 2.94
N TRP A 73 13.37 -18.32 1.96
CA TRP A 73 14.22 -18.43 0.77
C TRP A 73 14.28 -17.13 -0.05
N MET A 74 13.16 -16.42 -0.21
CA MET A 74 13.13 -15.12 -0.89
C MET A 74 14.01 -14.09 -0.19
N VAL A 75 13.99 -14.06 1.15
CA VAL A 75 14.84 -13.17 1.95
C VAL A 75 16.30 -13.58 1.83
N ASP A 76 16.62 -14.84 2.11
CA ASP A 76 18.00 -15.32 2.25
C ASP A 76 18.75 -15.41 0.92
N SER A 77 18.05 -15.79 -0.15
CA SER A 77 18.68 -16.12 -1.44
C SER A 77 18.33 -15.14 -2.56
N GLN A 78 17.13 -14.55 -2.54
CA GLN A 78 16.64 -13.69 -3.62
C GLN A 78 16.76 -12.19 -3.31
N GLY A 79 17.13 -11.83 -2.07
CA GLY A 79 17.36 -10.45 -1.66
C GLY A 79 16.09 -9.67 -1.34
N MET A 80 14.98 -10.36 -1.05
CA MET A 80 13.78 -9.72 -0.50
C MET A 80 14.10 -9.12 0.88
N ALA A 81 13.64 -7.91 1.15
CA ALA A 81 13.74 -7.36 2.49
C ALA A 81 12.85 -8.16 3.45
N PRO A 82 13.31 -8.51 4.67
CA PRO A 82 12.48 -9.21 5.62
C PRO A 82 11.25 -8.36 6.00
N LEU A 83 10.10 -9.00 6.03
CA LEU A 83 8.85 -8.39 6.50
C LEU A 83 8.88 -8.29 8.04
N PRO A 84 8.40 -7.20 8.63
CA PRO A 84 8.12 -7.13 10.06
C PRO A 84 7.19 -8.27 10.52
N ASP A 85 7.33 -8.75 11.75
CA ASP A 85 6.63 -9.94 12.25
C ASP A 85 5.11 -9.86 12.10
N ASP A 86 4.51 -8.70 12.36
CA ASP A 86 3.07 -8.45 12.21
C ASP A 86 2.65 -8.50 10.73
N MET A 87 3.40 -7.84 9.85
CA MET A 87 3.17 -7.90 8.41
C MET A 87 3.35 -9.32 7.86
N ARG A 88 4.37 -10.07 8.33
CA ARG A 88 4.64 -11.44 7.91
C ARG A 88 3.47 -12.36 8.29
N ALA A 89 2.93 -12.21 9.49
CA ALA A 89 1.76 -12.96 9.91
C ALA A 89 0.55 -12.70 9.00
N THR A 90 0.24 -11.43 8.73
CA THR A 90 -0.88 -11.06 7.85
C THR A 90 -0.68 -11.54 6.41
N VAL A 91 0.54 -11.43 5.87
CA VAL A 91 0.87 -11.96 4.54
C VAL A 91 0.69 -13.48 4.50
N MET A 92 1.17 -14.19 5.52
CA MET A 92 1.04 -15.64 5.61
C MET A 92 -0.41 -16.09 5.71
N ASP A 93 -1.24 -15.39 6.49
CA ASP A 93 -2.66 -15.71 6.63
C ASP A 93 -3.39 -15.54 5.30
N TYR A 94 -3.13 -14.44 4.59
CA TYR A 94 -3.70 -14.20 3.27
C TYR A 94 -3.25 -15.25 2.23
N LEU A 95 -1.95 -15.57 2.18
CA LEU A 95 -1.40 -16.55 1.24
C LEU A 95 -1.98 -17.95 1.46
N VAL A 96 -2.17 -18.36 2.71
CA VAL A 96 -2.73 -19.68 3.03
C VAL A 96 -4.24 -19.73 2.75
N GLU A 97 -4.99 -18.69 3.13
CA GLU A 97 -6.44 -18.62 2.90
C GLU A 97 -6.79 -18.68 1.40
N HIS A 98 -6.02 -17.98 0.56
CA HIS A 98 -6.36 -17.83 -0.86
C HIS A 98 -5.55 -18.75 -1.79
N TYR A 99 -4.35 -19.14 -1.41
CA TYR A 99 -3.39 -19.88 -2.25
C TYR A 99 -2.70 -21.02 -1.49
N GLY A 100 -3.41 -21.61 -0.52
CA GLY A 100 -2.87 -22.70 0.26
C GLY A 100 -3.88 -23.72 0.74
N TYR A 101 -3.37 -24.64 1.55
CA TYR A 101 -4.15 -25.67 2.24
C TYR A 101 -3.61 -25.86 3.66
N GLU A 102 -4.47 -26.36 4.54
CA GLU A 102 -4.09 -26.78 5.89
C GLU A 102 -3.39 -28.14 5.84
N ASP A 103 -2.28 -28.28 6.58
CA ASP A 103 -1.54 -29.55 6.73
C ASP A 103 -2.23 -30.51 7.73
#